data_AF-A0A1U9UPY0-F1
#
_entry.id   AF-A0A1U9UPY0-F1
#
_cell.length_a   1.000
_cell.length_b   1.000
_cell.length_c   1.000
_cell.angle_alpha   90.00
_cell.angle_beta   90.00
_cell.angle_gamma   90.00
#
_symmetry.space_group_name_H-M   'P 1'
#
loop_
_entity.id
_entity.type
_entity.pdbx_description
1 polymer ?
#
loop_
_entity_poly.entity_id
_entity_poly.type
_entity_poly.pdbx_seq_one_letter_code
_entity_poly.pdbx_strand_id
1 'polypeptide(L)'
;MTLHRTPPNASDTPAQRQGQCVAYGCPMWAEVKTGPDWTCCCHAFAPASAWQDITQRLNQRRQLLRTIHRALHVNPAEWKPDVAAGYMGKIGRPDLAPARITLTHLARDRFTGQTVEVQIERDERDHPQLWVARLLRTLVRECAEGAPEPAKPVATAAVPMPTAVRDLIPNFGGDGR
;
A
#
# COMPACT_ATOMS: atom_id res chain seq x y z
N MET A 1 3.00 17.26 -38.33
CA MET A 1 2.10 17.98 -37.41
C MET A 1 0.68 17.85 -37.94
N THR A 2 -0.13 16.98 -37.34
CA THR A 2 -1.51 16.73 -37.78
C THR A 2 -2.43 17.14 -36.64
N LEU A 3 -3.15 18.24 -36.85
CA LEU A 3 -4.18 18.74 -35.95
C LEU A 3 -5.35 17.76 -35.97
N HIS A 4 -5.58 17.06 -34.85
CA HIS A 4 -6.78 16.25 -34.65
C HIS A 4 -8.00 17.17 -34.61
N ARG A 5 -8.79 17.17 -35.69
CA ARG A 5 -10.10 17.82 -35.74
C ARG A 5 -11.09 16.98 -34.94
N THR A 6 -11.62 17.55 -33.87
CA THR A 6 -12.73 16.97 -33.09
C THR A 6 -14.01 16.98 -33.94
N PRO A 7 -14.79 15.89 -34.00
CA PRO A 7 -16.06 15.85 -34.73
C PRO A 7 -17.13 16.77 -34.09
N PRO A 8 -18.07 17.30 -34.89
CA PRO A 8 -18.99 18.38 -34.49
C PRO A 8 -20.10 18.01 -33.48
N ASN A 9 -20.04 16.83 -32.86
CA ASN A 9 -21.00 16.36 -31.84
C ASN A 9 -20.32 15.84 -30.56
N ALA A 10 -19.10 16.30 -30.25
CA ALA A 10 -18.52 16.02 -28.95
C ALA A 10 -19.29 16.80 -27.88
N SER A 11 -19.90 16.09 -26.92
CA SER A 11 -20.50 16.67 -25.72
C SER A 11 -19.54 17.68 -25.09
N ASP A 12 -20.06 18.84 -24.65
CA ASP A 12 -19.33 19.96 -24.01
C ASP A 12 -18.54 19.60 -22.73
N THR A 13 -18.48 18.32 -22.36
CA THR A 13 -17.58 17.85 -21.32
C THR A 13 -16.14 18.05 -21.80
N PRO A 14 -15.32 18.90 -21.14
CA PRO A 14 -13.92 19.01 -21.49
C PRO A 14 -13.32 17.61 -21.39
N ALA A 15 -12.81 17.06 -22.50
CA ALA A 15 -12.12 15.79 -22.50
C ALA A 15 -11.08 15.83 -21.37
N GLN A 16 -11.33 15.09 -20.30
CA GLN A 16 -10.54 15.24 -19.08
C GLN A 16 -9.11 14.82 -19.36
N ARG A 17 -8.19 15.69 -18.95
CA ARG A 17 -6.77 15.49 -19.20
C ARG A 17 -6.22 14.47 -18.22
N GLN A 18 -5.21 13.73 -18.66
CA GLN A 18 -4.41 12.88 -17.79
C GLN A 18 -3.98 13.66 -16.54
N GLY A 19 -4.27 13.11 -15.37
CA GLY A 19 -3.90 13.68 -14.08
C GLY A 19 -5.02 14.21 -13.19
N GLN A 20 -6.24 14.38 -13.71
CA GLN A 20 -7.40 14.69 -12.87
C GLN A 20 -8.44 13.58 -12.97
N CYS A 21 -8.84 13.04 -11.81
CA CYS A 21 -9.83 11.98 -11.77
C CYS A 21 -11.22 12.55 -12.10
N VAL A 22 -11.98 11.81 -12.90
CA VAL A 22 -13.34 12.17 -13.32
C VAL A 22 -14.34 12.28 -12.17
N ALA A 23 -14.12 11.55 -11.08
CA ALA A 23 -14.93 11.67 -9.87
C ALA A 23 -14.75 13.07 -9.27
N TYR A 24 -15.84 13.84 -9.25
CA TYR A 24 -15.83 15.21 -8.74
C TYR A 24 -15.29 15.28 -7.31
N GLY A 25 -14.35 16.22 -7.08
CA GLY A 25 -13.74 16.43 -5.76
C GLY A 25 -12.73 15.35 -5.33
N CYS A 26 -12.38 14.41 -6.21
CA CYS A 26 -11.37 13.39 -5.93
C CYS A 26 -9.96 14.02 -5.79
N PRO A 27 -9.26 13.80 -4.67
CA PRO A 27 -7.93 14.35 -4.43
C PRO A 27 -6.79 13.53 -5.07
N MET A 28 -7.10 12.43 -5.76
CA MET A 28 -6.12 11.52 -6.35
C MET A 28 -5.79 11.89 -7.79
N TRP A 29 -4.54 11.61 -8.18
CA TRP A 29 -4.12 11.67 -9.58
C TRP A 29 -4.82 10.58 -10.39
N ALA A 30 -5.20 10.89 -11.63
CA ALA A 30 -5.77 9.91 -12.53
C ALA A 30 -4.68 9.17 -13.30
N GLU A 31 -4.74 7.86 -13.26
CA GLU A 31 -3.72 6.96 -13.82
C GLU A 31 -4.31 5.93 -14.78
N VAL A 32 -5.60 5.64 -14.66
CA VAL A 32 -6.28 4.60 -15.43
C VAL A 32 -7.26 5.25 -16.40
N LYS A 33 -7.18 4.88 -17.67
CA LYS A 33 -8.16 5.31 -18.67
C LYS A 33 -9.34 4.32 -18.69
N THR A 34 -10.52 4.79 -18.34
CA THR A 34 -11.77 4.01 -18.30
C THR A 34 -12.75 4.59 -19.32
N GLY A 35 -12.77 4.00 -20.52
CA GLY A 35 -13.54 4.55 -21.64
C GLY A 35 -13.00 5.90 -22.11
N PRO A 36 -13.83 6.96 -22.17
CA PRO A 36 -13.36 8.31 -22.53
C PRO A 36 -12.67 9.04 -21.37
N ASP A 37 -12.86 8.60 -20.13
CA ASP A 37 -12.47 9.32 -18.93
C ASP A 37 -11.19 8.78 -18.28
N TRP A 38 -10.56 9.61 -17.44
CA TRP A 38 -9.44 9.21 -16.60
C TRP A 38 -9.89 9.07 -15.14
N THR A 39 -9.60 7.92 -14.54
CA THR A 39 -9.93 7.58 -13.15
C THR A 39 -8.68 7.32 -12.33
N CYS A 40 -8.78 7.55 -11.02
CA CYS A 40 -7.76 7.08 -10.08
C CYS A 40 -7.94 5.58 -9.80
N CYS A 41 -6.91 4.94 -9.24
CA CYS A 41 -6.96 3.51 -8.91
C CYS A 41 -8.10 3.10 -7.96
N CYS A 42 -8.65 4.03 -7.17
CA CYS A 42 -9.78 3.77 -6.28
C CYS A 42 -11.15 3.82 -6.99
N HIS A 43 -11.26 4.55 -8.11
CA HIS A 43 -12.52 4.70 -8.85
C HIS A 43 -12.60 3.81 -10.09
N ALA A 44 -11.45 3.41 -10.65
CA ALA A 44 -11.36 2.72 -11.95
C ALA A 44 -12.21 1.44 -12.04
N PHE A 45 -12.40 0.74 -10.92
CA PHE A 45 -13.14 -0.53 -10.86
C PHE A 45 -14.39 -0.47 -9.97
N ALA A 46 -14.70 0.71 -9.43
CA ALA A 46 -15.86 0.91 -8.56
C ALA A 46 -17.10 1.31 -9.38
N PRO A 47 -18.30 0.83 -9.02
CA PRO A 47 -19.53 1.29 -9.65
C PRO A 47 -19.74 2.78 -9.36
N ALA A 48 -20.32 3.51 -10.32
CA ALA A 48 -20.54 4.96 -10.20
C ALA A 48 -21.33 5.36 -8.94
N SER A 49 -22.23 4.50 -8.46
CA SER A 49 -23.00 4.69 -7.22
C SER A 49 -22.13 4.80 -5.96
N ALA A 50 -20.94 4.18 -5.95
CA ALA A 50 -20.02 4.21 -4.81
C ALA A 50 -19.02 5.38 -4.85
N TRP A 51 -18.97 6.16 -5.94
CA TRP A 51 -17.90 7.12 -6.16
C TRP A 51 -17.86 8.26 -5.16
N GLN A 52 -19.01 8.78 -4.74
CA GLN A 52 -19.11 9.84 -3.74
C GLN A 52 -18.55 9.37 -2.39
N ASP A 53 -18.92 8.17 -1.94
CA ASP A 53 -18.43 7.59 -0.69
C ASP A 53 -16.92 7.35 -0.74
N ILE A 54 -16.41 6.82 -1.85
CA ILE A 54 -14.97 6.64 -2.08
C ILE A 54 -14.25 8.00 -2.01
N THR A 55 -14.77 9.02 -2.69
CA THR A 55 -14.22 10.38 -2.65
C THR A 55 -14.22 10.97 -1.24
N GLN A 56 -15.28 10.75 -0.47
CA GLN A 56 -15.33 11.19 0.93
C GLN A 56 -14.25 10.51 1.78
N ARG A 57 -14.10 9.18 1.65
CA ARG A 57 -13.06 8.40 2.36
C ARG A 57 -11.64 8.80 1.97
N LEU A 58 -11.42 9.12 0.70
CA LEU A 58 -10.16 9.66 0.20
C LEU A 58 -9.84 11.03 0.82
N ASN A 59 -10.85 11.91 0.90
CA ASN A 59 -10.69 13.23 1.52
C ASN A 59 -10.37 13.16 3.02
N GLN A 60 -10.94 12.19 3.74
CA GLN A 60 -10.58 11.90 5.14
C GLN A 60 -9.12 11.44 5.29
N ARG A 61 -8.54 10.85 4.24
CA ARG A 61 -7.16 10.31 4.22
C ARG A 61 -6.16 11.23 3.50
N ARG A 62 -6.46 12.52 3.37
CA ARG A 62 -5.58 13.50 2.67
C ARG A 62 -4.12 13.47 3.12
N GLN A 63 -3.84 13.24 4.39
CA GLN A 63 -2.45 13.17 4.86
C GLN A 63 -1.70 11.94 4.33
N LEU A 64 -2.37 10.79 4.24
CA LEU A 64 -1.80 9.60 3.62
C LEU A 64 -1.57 9.82 2.13
N LEU A 65 -2.53 10.44 1.43
CA LEU A 65 -2.39 10.79 0.00
C LEU A 65 -1.20 11.70 -0.28
N ARG A 66 -1.00 12.75 0.53
CA ARG A 66 0.17 13.63 0.42
C ARG A 66 1.48 12.86 0.63
N THR A 67 1.47 11.87 1.52
CA THR A 67 2.65 11.00 1.76
C THR A 67 2.95 10.19 0.52
N ILE A 68 1.96 9.51 -0.04
CA ILE A 68 2.08 8.71 -1.26
C ILE A 68 2.63 9.57 -2.39
N HIS A 69 2.03 10.74 -2.61
CA HIS A 69 2.48 11.67 -3.65
C HIS A 69 3.93 12.13 -3.44
N ARG A 70 4.33 12.46 -2.21
CA ARG A 70 5.73 12.82 -1.92
C ARG A 70 6.67 11.65 -2.17
N ALA A 71 6.34 10.46 -1.67
CA ALA A 71 7.16 9.27 -1.78
C ALA A 71 7.34 8.79 -3.23
N LEU A 72 6.34 9.01 -4.11
CA LEU A 72 6.46 8.76 -5.55
C LEU A 72 7.58 9.57 -6.22
N HIS A 73 7.91 10.74 -5.68
CA HIS A 73 8.91 11.66 -6.23
C HIS A 73 10.25 11.62 -5.47
N VAL A 74 10.39 10.75 -4.46
CA VAL A 74 11.66 10.59 -3.75
C VAL A 74 12.65 9.83 -4.64
N ASN A 75 13.82 10.41 -4.85
CA ASN A 75 14.94 9.69 -5.46
C ASN A 75 15.33 8.52 -4.54
N PRO A 76 15.39 7.27 -5.04
CA PRO A 76 15.79 6.12 -4.23
C PRO A 76 17.12 6.31 -3.49
N ALA A 77 18.07 7.08 -4.04
CA ALA A 77 19.35 7.38 -3.39
C ALA A 77 19.22 8.31 -2.16
N GLU A 78 18.12 9.07 -2.06
CA GLU A 78 17.83 9.99 -0.95
C GLU A 78 16.82 9.39 0.04
N TRP A 79 16.45 8.12 -0.15
CA TRP A 79 15.44 7.45 0.63
C TRP A 79 15.87 7.30 2.10
N LYS A 80 15.04 7.80 3.01
CA LYS A 80 15.27 7.75 4.46
C LYS A 80 14.08 7.06 5.13
N PRO A 81 14.11 5.72 5.27
CA PRO A 81 12.97 4.97 5.79
C PRO A 81 12.58 5.37 7.23
N ASP A 82 13.54 5.77 8.07
CA ASP A 82 13.25 6.21 9.45
C ASP A 82 12.46 7.53 9.49
N VAL A 83 12.73 8.45 8.56
CA VAL A 83 11.98 9.71 8.42
C VAL A 83 10.54 9.41 8.00
N ALA A 84 10.36 8.48 7.06
CA ALA A 84 9.05 8.02 6.64
C ALA A 84 8.29 7.31 7.77
N ALA A 85 8.95 6.46 8.55
CA ALA A 85 8.38 5.82 9.73
C ALA A 85 7.94 6.85 10.78
N GLY A 86 8.78 7.85 11.07
CA GLY A 86 8.43 8.94 11.97
C GLY A 86 7.23 9.78 11.47
N TYR A 87 7.13 10.02 10.17
CA TYR A 87 5.97 10.70 9.59
C TYR A 87 4.69 9.86 9.69
N MET A 88 4.77 8.55 9.45
CA MET A 88 3.65 7.62 9.64
C MET A 88 3.15 7.60 11.09
N GLY A 89 4.06 7.62 12.08
CA GLY A 89 3.70 7.81 13.48
C GLY A 89 2.94 9.11 13.73
N LYS A 90 3.40 10.23 13.16
CA LYS A 90 2.77 11.55 13.33
C LYS A 90 1.34 11.64 12.77
N ILE A 91 1.03 10.89 11.70
CA ILE A 91 -0.32 10.86 11.13
C ILE A 91 -1.20 9.74 11.73
N GLY A 92 -0.75 9.07 12.79
CA GLY A 92 -1.49 8.01 13.46
C GLY A 92 -1.56 6.70 12.68
N ARG A 93 -0.63 6.46 11.75
CA ARG A 93 -0.55 5.25 10.92
C ARG A 93 0.81 4.53 11.02
N PRO A 94 1.33 4.24 12.23
CA PRO A 94 2.61 3.53 12.36
C PRO A 94 2.58 2.13 11.72
N ASP A 95 1.39 1.53 11.56
CA ASP A 95 1.16 0.29 10.81
C ASP A 95 1.59 0.37 9.33
N LEU A 96 1.64 1.58 8.79
CA LEU A 96 2.06 1.86 7.43
C LEU A 96 3.51 2.34 7.32
N ALA A 97 4.31 2.29 8.37
CA ALA A 97 5.75 2.58 8.27
C ALA A 97 6.47 1.58 7.34
N PRO A 98 7.53 1.98 6.61
CA PRO A 98 8.30 1.06 5.78
C PRO A 98 8.76 -0.16 6.57
N ALA A 99 8.54 -1.37 6.04
CA ALA A 99 8.83 -2.61 6.75
C ALA A 99 9.36 -3.70 5.81
N ARG A 100 9.95 -4.75 6.41
CA ARG A 100 10.11 -6.04 5.72
C ARG A 100 8.75 -6.72 5.67
N ILE A 101 8.32 -7.07 4.47
CA ILE A 101 7.03 -7.72 4.23
C ILE A 101 7.24 -9.00 3.43
N THR A 102 6.42 -10.01 3.73
CA THR A 102 6.33 -11.22 2.92
C THR A 102 5.08 -11.11 2.05
N LEU A 103 5.26 -11.18 0.74
CA LEU A 103 4.18 -11.16 -0.25
C LEU A 103 3.95 -12.57 -0.79
N THR A 104 2.72 -13.05 -0.69
CA THR A 104 2.30 -14.28 -1.38
C THR A 104 1.86 -13.93 -2.79
N HIS A 105 2.49 -14.58 -3.77
CA HIS A 105 2.17 -14.46 -5.19
C HIS A 105 1.79 -15.82 -5.76
N LEU A 106 0.75 -15.85 -6.59
CA LEU A 106 0.48 -17.01 -7.43
C LEU A 106 1.41 -16.94 -8.64
N ALA A 107 2.36 -17.87 -8.72
CA ALA A 107 3.26 -18.00 -9.85
C ALA A 107 2.95 -19.28 -10.61
N ARG A 108 3.03 -19.22 -11.94
CA ARG A 108 2.95 -20.44 -12.75
C ARG A 108 4.31 -21.11 -12.74
N ASP A 109 4.38 -22.30 -12.17
CA ASP A 109 5.56 -23.15 -12.23
C ASP A 109 5.86 -23.49 -13.70
N ARG A 110 7.07 -23.16 -14.13
CA ARG A 110 7.52 -23.35 -15.50
C ARG A 110 7.66 -24.82 -15.88
N PHE A 111 7.89 -25.71 -14.91
CA PHE A 111 8.15 -27.13 -15.13
C PHE A 111 6.89 -27.97 -15.04
N THR A 112 6.05 -27.72 -14.03
CA THR A 112 4.81 -28.48 -13.82
C THR A 112 3.59 -27.83 -14.49
N GLY A 113 3.70 -26.56 -14.89
CA GLY A 113 2.60 -25.78 -15.47
C GLY A 113 1.52 -25.41 -14.45
N GLN A 114 1.64 -25.85 -13.19
CA GLN A 114 0.69 -25.60 -12.11
C GLN A 114 0.86 -24.20 -11.55
N THR A 115 -0.21 -23.67 -10.96
CA THR A 115 -0.15 -22.42 -10.21
C THR A 115 0.24 -22.76 -8.78
N VAL A 116 1.39 -22.26 -8.34
CA VAL A 116 1.92 -22.47 -6.99
C VAL A 116 2.00 -21.14 -6.26
N GLU A 117 1.75 -21.17 -4.95
CA GLU A 117 1.96 -20.01 -4.09
C GLU A 117 3.46 -19.86 -3.80
N VAL A 118 4.00 -18.70 -4.15
CA VAL A 118 5.39 -18.32 -3.90
C VAL A 118 5.39 -17.17 -2.91
N GLN A 119 6.16 -17.33 -1.84
CA GLN A 119 6.42 -16.26 -0.88
C GLN A 119 7.66 -15.48 -1.31
N ILE A 120 7.51 -14.17 -1.45
CA ILE A 120 8.60 -13.26 -1.79
C ILE A 120 8.78 -12.30 -0.62
N GLU A 121 9.94 -12.32 0.00
CA GLU A 121 10.32 -11.30 0.96
C GLU A 121 10.73 -10.01 0.23
N ARG A 122 10.22 -8.88 0.70
CA ARG A 122 10.61 -7.55 0.22
C ARG A 122 10.89 -6.64 1.41
N ASP A 123 12.03 -5.98 1.37
CA ASP A 123 12.35 -4.92 2.32
C ASP A 123 11.96 -3.56 1.72
N GLU A 124 10.87 -2.96 2.19
CA GLU A 124 10.44 -1.65 1.72
C GLU A 124 11.39 -0.53 2.13
N ARG A 125 12.31 -0.81 3.06
CA ARG A 125 13.34 0.15 3.47
C ARG A 125 14.42 0.33 2.41
N ASP A 126 14.52 -0.61 1.46
CA ASP A 126 15.51 -0.54 0.38
C ASP A 126 15.08 0.41 -0.74
N HIS A 127 13.77 0.59 -0.96
CA HIS A 127 13.27 1.36 -2.10
C HIS A 127 11.89 1.99 -1.85
N PRO A 128 11.71 3.32 -2.01
CA PRO A 128 10.46 3.99 -1.64
C PRO A 128 9.26 3.52 -2.46
N GLN A 129 9.47 3.09 -3.71
CA GLN A 129 8.42 2.62 -4.60
C GLN A 129 7.79 1.30 -4.12
N LEU A 130 8.54 0.46 -3.39
CA LEU A 130 7.98 -0.75 -2.77
C LEU A 130 7.00 -0.36 -1.66
N TRP A 131 7.40 0.59 -0.82
CA TRP A 131 6.54 1.15 0.22
C TRP A 131 5.29 1.83 -0.36
N VAL A 132 5.46 2.69 -1.37
CA VAL A 132 4.37 3.37 -2.08
C VAL A 132 3.36 2.37 -2.64
N ALA A 133 3.82 1.26 -3.22
CA ALA A 133 2.93 0.23 -3.74
C ALA A 133 2.04 -0.38 -2.64
N ARG A 134 2.57 -0.57 -1.42
CA ARG A 134 1.76 -1.03 -0.28
C ARG A 134 0.81 0.06 0.23
N LEU A 135 1.24 1.31 0.28
CA LEU A 135 0.38 2.43 0.67
C LEU A 135 -0.81 2.59 -0.29
N LEU A 136 -0.57 2.53 -1.60
CA LEU A 136 -1.62 2.59 -2.63
C LEU A 136 -2.61 1.43 -2.50
N ARG A 137 -2.14 0.19 -2.33
CA ARG A 137 -3.03 -0.96 -2.11
C ARG A 137 -3.86 -0.81 -0.83
N THR A 138 -3.25 -0.31 0.24
CA THR A 138 -3.96 -0.05 1.50
C THR A 138 -5.04 1.02 1.31
N LEU A 139 -4.73 2.09 0.58
CA LEU A 139 -5.68 3.14 0.25
C LEU A 139 -6.86 2.60 -0.57
N VAL A 140 -6.60 1.79 -1.60
CA VAL A 140 -7.63 1.15 -2.42
C VAL A 140 -8.53 0.27 -1.55
N ARG A 141 -7.94 -0.60 -0.72
CA ARG A 141 -8.69 -1.44 0.21
C ARG A 141 -9.58 -0.60 1.14
N GLU A 142 -9.01 0.38 1.81
CA GLU A 142 -9.75 1.21 2.78
C GLU A 142 -10.84 2.10 2.15
N CYS A 143 -10.61 2.59 0.93
CA CYS A 143 -11.51 3.53 0.28
C CYS A 143 -12.53 2.85 -0.64
N ALA A 144 -12.07 1.97 -1.54
CA ALA A 144 -12.87 1.34 -2.59
C ALA A 144 -13.53 0.03 -2.14
N GLU A 145 -12.83 -0.82 -1.40
CA GLU A 145 -13.35 -2.13 -0.95
C GLU A 145 -14.13 -2.03 0.37
N GLY A 146 -14.01 -0.90 1.08
CA GLY A 146 -14.50 -0.74 2.45
C GLY A 146 -13.38 -0.97 3.46
N ALA A 147 -13.36 -0.17 4.53
CA ALA A 147 -12.41 -0.41 5.61
C ALA A 147 -12.62 -1.86 6.09
N PRO A 148 -11.59 -2.72 6.06
CA PRO A 148 -11.72 -4.00 6.73
C PRO A 148 -12.06 -3.72 8.18
N GLU A 149 -12.97 -4.50 8.77
CA GLU A 149 -13.13 -4.52 10.23
C GLU A 149 -11.72 -4.58 10.85
N PRO A 150 -11.44 -3.82 11.92
CA PRO A 150 -10.13 -3.85 12.55
C PRO A 150 -9.81 -5.32 12.82
N ALA A 151 -8.78 -5.83 12.13
CA ALA A 151 -8.40 -7.22 12.28
C ALA A 151 -8.19 -7.44 13.77
N LYS A 152 -9.00 -8.34 14.36
CA LYS A 152 -8.75 -8.82 15.72
C LYS A 152 -7.27 -9.21 15.73
N PRO A 153 -6.47 -8.73 16.70
CA PRO A 153 -5.06 -9.09 16.76
C PRO A 153 -5.00 -10.61 16.70
N VAL A 154 -4.49 -11.14 15.59
CA VAL A 154 -4.14 -12.54 15.51
C VAL A 154 -3.02 -12.66 16.51
N ALA A 155 -3.33 -13.25 17.66
CA ALA A 155 -2.34 -13.67 18.62
C ALA A 155 -1.34 -14.53 17.83
N THR A 156 -0.20 -13.93 17.49
CA THR A 156 0.93 -14.70 17.00
C THR A 156 1.21 -15.68 18.12
N ALA A 157 1.06 -16.97 17.84
CA ALA A 157 1.30 -18.02 18.82
C ALA A 157 2.60 -17.68 19.55
N ALA A 158 2.50 -17.50 20.87
CA ALA A 158 3.66 -17.24 21.70
C ALA A 158 4.69 -18.33 21.38
N VAL A 159 5.90 -17.92 21.01
CA VAL A 159 7.05 -18.81 21.00
C VAL A 159 7.05 -19.48 22.38
N PRO A 160 6.97 -20.82 22.49
CA PRO A 160 7.06 -21.45 23.78
C PRO A 160 8.43 -21.11 24.34
N MET A 161 8.45 -20.27 25.38
CA MET A 161 9.66 -20.03 26.15
C MET A 161 10.12 -21.37 26.72
N PRO A 162 11.41 -21.72 26.64
CA PRO A 162 11.92 -22.89 27.31
C PRO A 162 11.76 -22.71 28.83
N THR A 163 10.72 -23.30 29.40
CA THR A 163 10.59 -23.51 30.84
C THR A 163 11.59 -24.57 31.27
N ALA A 164 12.78 -24.12 31.69
CA ALA A 164 13.53 -24.67 32.82
C ALA A 164 14.84 -23.89 33.03
N VAL A 165 14.76 -22.80 33.81
CA VAL A 165 15.94 -22.15 34.41
C VAL A 165 16.36 -22.97 35.65
N ARG A 166 16.65 -24.25 35.47
CA ARG A 166 17.15 -25.10 36.57
C ARG A 166 18.42 -25.89 36.26
N ASP A 167 18.84 -25.99 35.00
CA ASP A 167 20.06 -26.73 34.63
C ASP A 167 21.22 -25.85 34.13
N LEU A 168 21.10 -24.52 34.23
CA LEU A 168 22.14 -23.56 33.79
C LEU A 168 22.94 -22.91 34.92
N ILE A 169 22.95 -23.50 36.12
CA ILE A 169 23.89 -23.08 37.17
C ILE A 169 25.15 -23.95 37.04
N PRO A 170 26.29 -23.43 36.54
CA PRO A 170 27.55 -24.14 36.63
C PRO A 170 27.92 -24.29 38.11
N ASN A 171 28.18 -25.54 38.52
CA ASN A 171 28.58 -25.90 39.88
C ASN A 171 30.00 -25.37 40.14
N PHE A 172 30.11 -24.18 40.72
CA PHE A 172 31.39 -23.60 41.16
C PHE A 172 31.53 -23.77 42.68
N GLY A 173 32.36 -24.73 43.06
CA GLY A 173 32.84 -24.99 44.43
C GLY A 173 33.01 -26.51 44.63
N GLY A 174 34.20 -27.09 44.63
CA GLY A 174 35.50 -26.59 45.07
C GLY A 174 35.88 -27.34 46.36
N ASP A 175 36.92 -28.17 46.27
CA ASP A 175 37.49 -29.01 47.32
C ASP A 175 37.80 -28.30 48.66
N GLY A 176 37.69 -29.08 49.75
CA GLY A 176 38.71 -29.13 50.80
C GLY A 176 38.59 -28.19 52.01
N ARG A 177 37.94 -28.68 53.08
CA ARG A 177 38.52 -28.99 54.41
C ARG A 177 37.44 -29.37 55.41
#